data_AF-A0A350ST05-F1
#
_entry.id   AF-A0A350ST05-F1
#
_cell.length_a   1.000
_cell.length_b   1.000
_cell.length_c   1.000
_cell.angle_alpha   90.00
_cell.angle_beta   90.00
_cell.angle_gamma   90.00
#
_symmetry.space_group_name_H-M   'P 1'
#
loop_
_entity.id
_entity.type
_entity.pdbx_description
1 polymer ?
#
loop_
_entity_poly.entity_id
_entity_poly.type
_entity_poly.pdbx_seq_one_letter_code
_entity_poly.pdbx_strand_id
1 'polypeptide(L)'
;MKKVRAAGLVLALLSGSAMAQGVGVYGVAGTGGLGLGINLPVGPAFGLRGELAQLTTSDTYTEDQITYKGDLKLRGNGVFADFRPFLGTFRLVAGATFTGSSAALQAQTTDGTVTIDGQTFSATGNSLLATIKYPNTMPYLGVGWGHGRFNQPGWTFGLDLGVSIGKPKVTLTGSGGLLAQPGASAAIAAEERKVQDDLDSAKVLPVIKVSVGYNF
;
A
#
# COMPACT_ATOMS: atom_id res chain seq x y z
N MET A 1 -0.38 -20.64 16.83
CA MET A 1 0.56 -19.71 17.50
C MET A 1 1.40 -19.00 16.43
N LYS A 2 1.01 -17.78 16.04
CA LYS A 2 1.73 -16.99 15.02
C LYS A 2 3.01 -16.42 15.66
N LYS A 3 4.18 -16.81 15.15
CA LYS A 3 5.47 -16.27 15.59
C LYS A 3 5.57 -14.83 15.10
N VAL A 4 5.28 -13.88 15.99
CA VAL A 4 5.68 -12.48 15.83
C VAL A 4 7.21 -12.48 15.91
N ARG A 5 7.87 -12.42 14.76
CA ARG A 5 9.31 -12.14 14.72
C ARG A 5 9.44 -10.64 14.98
N ALA A 6 9.70 -10.30 16.24
CA ALA A 6 10.14 -8.98 16.64
C ALA A 6 11.39 -8.62 15.83
N ALA A 7 11.27 -7.64 14.94
CA ALA A 7 12.40 -6.99 14.30
C ALA A 7 13.06 -6.08 15.34
N GLY A 8 13.75 -6.69 16.30
CA GLY A 8 14.79 -6.01 17.04
C GLY A 8 15.99 -5.81 16.13
N LEU A 9 16.69 -4.69 16.33
CA LEU A 9 18.02 -4.36 15.79
C LEU A 9 18.05 -3.47 14.54
N VAL A 10 17.72 -2.18 14.68
CA VAL A 10 18.29 -1.09 13.85
C VAL A 10 18.54 0.16 14.71
N LEU A 11 19.31 0.03 15.79
CA LEU A 11 19.76 1.20 16.58
C LEU A 11 21.29 1.34 16.66
N ALA A 12 22.04 0.57 15.86
CA ALA A 12 23.51 0.48 15.99
C ALA A 12 24.31 1.09 14.82
N LEU A 13 23.68 1.78 13.86
CA LEU A 13 24.37 2.33 12.67
C LEU A 13 24.51 3.86 12.64
N LEU A 14 24.13 4.58 13.71
CA LEU A 14 24.24 6.05 13.76
C LEU A 14 25.52 6.56 14.45
N SER A 15 26.40 5.67 14.89
CA SER A 15 27.63 6.01 15.59
C SER A 15 28.80 6.22 14.63
N GLY A 16 28.82 7.36 13.94
CA GLY A 16 30.06 7.83 13.31
C GLY A 16 30.04 7.86 11.79
N SER A 17 29.35 8.84 11.24
CA SER A 17 29.71 9.49 9.98
C SER A 17 29.10 10.89 10.07
N ALA A 18 29.82 11.92 9.64
CA ALA A 18 29.32 13.28 9.57
C ALA A 18 28.05 13.33 8.68
N MET A 19 26.88 13.07 9.27
CA MET A 19 25.61 13.39 8.66
C MET A 19 25.63 14.90 8.46
N ALA A 20 25.42 15.36 7.23
CA ALA A 20 25.25 16.78 6.96
C ALA A 20 24.24 17.35 7.98
N GLN A 21 24.54 18.51 8.59
CA GLN A 21 23.67 19.13 9.59
C GLN A 21 22.20 19.11 9.11
N GLY A 22 21.30 18.55 9.92
CA GLY A 22 19.87 18.54 9.65
C GLY A 22 19.28 17.23 9.14
N VAL A 23 20.01 16.11 8.98
CA VAL A 23 19.36 14.83 8.63
C VAL A 23 18.40 14.40 9.74
N GLY A 24 17.20 13.95 9.37
CA GLY A 24 16.22 13.36 10.29
C GLY A 24 15.90 11.92 9.95
N VAL A 25 15.64 11.12 10.99
CA VAL A 25 15.14 9.74 10.87
C VAL A 25 13.82 9.62 11.63
N TYR A 26 12.87 8.87 11.10
CA TYR A 26 11.56 8.72 11.72
C TYR A 26 10.97 7.33 11.47
N GLY A 27 10.13 6.89 12.40
CA GLY A 27 9.16 5.83 12.16
C GLY A 27 7.88 6.42 11.56
N VAL A 28 7.22 5.65 10.70
CA VAL A 28 5.97 6.04 10.03
C VAL A 28 4.95 4.92 10.09
N ALA A 29 3.68 5.28 10.30
CA ALA A 29 2.53 4.38 10.30
C ALA A 29 1.40 5.01 9.49
N GLY A 30 0.71 4.22 8.66
CA GLY A 30 -0.38 4.76 7.85
C GLY A 30 -1.04 3.72 6.96
N THR A 31 -1.78 4.19 5.95
CA THR A 31 -2.47 3.32 4.97
C THR A 31 -1.49 2.49 4.13
N GLY A 32 -0.22 2.90 4.04
CA GLY A 32 0.87 2.14 3.41
C GLY A 32 1.52 1.08 4.32
N GLY A 33 1.11 0.99 5.59
CA GLY A 33 1.67 0.10 6.59
C GLY A 33 2.58 0.79 7.61
N LEU A 34 3.52 0.04 8.17
CA LEU A 34 4.46 0.49 9.20
C LEU A 34 5.88 0.52 8.60
N GLY A 35 6.68 1.49 9.01
CA GLY A 35 7.94 1.74 8.33
C GLY A 35 8.89 2.71 9.01
N LEU A 36 9.95 3.01 8.28
CA LEU A 36 10.96 4.01 8.62
C LEU A 36 11.14 4.97 7.44
N GLY A 37 11.61 6.17 7.74
CA GLY A 37 11.97 7.14 6.72
C GLY A 37 13.14 8.03 7.13
N ILE A 38 13.73 8.64 6.11
CA ILE A 38 14.76 9.66 6.23
C ILE A 38 14.19 10.99 5.74
N ASN A 39 14.64 12.08 6.35
CA ASN A 39 14.31 13.46 6.00
C ASN A 39 15.61 14.23 5.83
N LEU A 40 15.74 14.93 4.71
CA LEU A 40 16.88 15.74 4.34
C LEU A 40 16.38 17.18 4.08
N PRO A 41 16.39 18.07 5.09
CA PRO A 41 16.09 19.47 4.90
C PRO A 41 17.08 20.12 3.93
N VAL A 42 16.56 20.83 2.94
CA VAL A 42 17.34 21.56 1.93
C VAL A 42 16.99 23.04 2.07
N GLY A 43 17.68 23.72 2.98
CA GLY A 43 17.36 25.09 3.38
C GLY A 43 16.00 25.20 4.11
N PRO A 44 15.53 26.43 4.39
CA PRO A 44 14.37 26.65 5.26
C PRO A 44 13.03 26.29 4.60
N ALA A 45 12.95 26.29 3.26
CA ALA A 45 11.72 26.10 2.52
C ALA A 45 11.52 24.68 1.94
N PHE A 46 12.60 23.91 1.77
CA PHE A 46 12.52 22.63 1.06
C PHE A 46 13.06 21.47 1.90
N GLY A 47 12.59 20.26 1.58
CA GLY A 47 13.16 19.02 2.12
C GLY A 47 12.90 17.85 1.18
N LEU A 48 13.75 16.84 1.26
CA LEU A 48 13.60 15.57 0.56
C LEU A 48 13.39 14.46 1.58
N ARG A 49 12.52 13.51 1.25
CA ARG A 49 12.24 12.34 2.09
C ARG A 49 12.30 11.06 1.28
N GLY A 50 12.73 10.01 1.96
CA GLY A 50 12.60 8.63 1.50
C GLY A 50 11.92 7.81 2.58
N GLU A 51 10.96 6.97 2.21
CA GLU A 51 10.22 6.11 3.13
C GLU A 51 10.23 4.66 2.65
N LEU A 52 10.36 3.75 3.61
CA LEU A 52 10.11 2.32 3.45
C LEU A 52 9.04 1.93 4.47
N ALA A 53 7.82 1.69 3.98
CA ALA A 53 6.66 1.34 4.80
C ALA A 53 5.87 0.23 4.13
N GLN A 54 5.50 -0.78 4.91
CA GLN A 54 4.81 -1.95 4.38
C GLN A 54 3.99 -2.66 5.45
N LEU A 55 2.90 -3.28 5.03
CA LEU A 55 2.15 -4.25 5.81
C LEU A 55 1.77 -5.40 4.89
N THR A 56 1.93 -6.64 5.37
CA THR A 56 1.42 -7.82 4.67
C THR A 56 0.64 -8.64 5.67
N THR A 57 -0.62 -8.92 5.34
CA THR A 57 -1.48 -9.80 6.13
C THR A 57 -2.13 -10.81 5.21
N SER A 58 -2.27 -12.03 5.72
CA SER A 58 -2.91 -13.14 5.03
C SER A 58 -3.81 -13.83 6.03
N ASP A 59 -5.02 -14.16 5.62
CA ASP A 59 -5.96 -14.89 6.44
C ASP A 59 -6.71 -15.95 5.65
N THR A 60 -7.12 -17.00 6.35
CA THR A 60 -7.91 -18.09 5.77
C THR A 60 -9.09 -18.35 6.68
N TYR A 61 -10.28 -18.29 6.11
CA TYR A 61 -11.54 -18.48 6.80
C TYR A 61 -12.41 -19.46 6.02
N THR A 62 -13.13 -20.33 6.73
CA THR A 62 -14.02 -21.32 6.12
C THR A 62 -15.41 -21.15 6.71
N GLU A 63 -16.40 -20.94 5.84
CA GLU A 63 -17.82 -20.80 6.18
C GLU A 63 -18.64 -21.51 5.11
N ASP A 64 -19.66 -22.27 5.54
CA ASP A 64 -20.57 -23.01 4.64
C ASP A 64 -19.86 -23.85 3.56
N GLN A 65 -18.80 -24.56 3.94
CA GLN A 65 -17.95 -25.38 3.06
C GLN A 65 -17.16 -24.60 1.98
N ILE A 66 -17.18 -23.27 2.05
CA ILE A 66 -16.36 -22.37 1.22
C ILE A 66 -15.16 -21.90 2.03
N THR A 67 -13.96 -22.21 1.54
CA THR A 67 -12.69 -21.70 2.05
C THR A 67 -12.31 -20.43 1.30
N TYR A 68 -12.22 -19.33 2.05
CA TYR A 68 -11.74 -18.04 1.60
C TYR A 68 -10.31 -17.82 2.07
N LYS A 69 -9.44 -17.45 1.14
CA LYS A 69 -8.07 -17.02 1.43
C LYS A 69 -7.88 -15.60 0.96
N GLY A 70 -7.68 -14.69 1.90
CA GLY A 70 -7.38 -13.29 1.66
C GLY A 70 -5.90 -12.99 1.84
N ASP A 71 -5.30 -12.27 0.89
CA ASP A 71 -3.94 -11.79 0.94
C ASP A 71 -3.93 -10.27 0.69
N LEU A 72 -3.49 -9.48 1.67
CA LEU A 72 -3.40 -8.02 1.57
C LEU A 72 -1.95 -7.57 1.73
N LYS A 73 -1.45 -6.81 0.75
CA LYS A 73 -0.13 -6.19 0.73
C LYS A 73 -0.29 -4.68 0.59
N LEU A 74 -0.08 -3.96 1.67
CA LEU A 74 -0.02 -2.50 1.69
C LEU A 74 1.43 -2.05 1.56
N ARG A 75 1.65 -1.02 0.74
CA ARG A 75 2.97 -0.50 0.44
C ARG A 75 2.93 1.03 0.44
N GLY A 76 3.79 1.62 1.25
CA GLY A 76 4.00 3.06 1.38
C GLY A 76 5.43 3.48 1.07
N ASN A 77 6.18 2.68 0.31
CA ASN A 77 7.53 3.05 -0.08
C ASN A 77 7.48 4.24 -1.03
N GLY A 78 8.38 5.22 -0.88
CA GLY A 78 8.35 6.38 -1.75
C GLY A 78 9.47 7.37 -1.53
N VAL A 79 9.57 8.31 -2.46
CA VAL A 79 10.39 9.50 -2.35
C VAL A 79 9.51 10.73 -2.50
N PHE A 80 9.76 11.73 -1.67
CA PHE A 80 8.91 12.92 -1.57
C PHE A 80 9.77 14.18 -1.48
N ALA A 81 9.28 15.25 -2.10
CA ALA A 81 9.76 16.60 -1.92
C ALA A 81 8.71 17.38 -1.12
N ASP A 82 9.18 18.08 -0.10
CA ASP A 82 8.37 18.90 0.77
C ASP A 82 8.68 20.38 0.54
N PHE A 83 7.66 21.18 0.26
CA PHE A 83 7.76 22.64 0.15
C PHE A 83 6.99 23.32 1.30
N ARG A 84 7.66 24.21 2.03
CA ARG A 84 7.13 24.94 3.18
C ARG A 84 6.87 26.41 2.81
N PRO A 85 5.70 26.76 2.27
CA PRO A 85 5.43 28.13 1.80
C PRO A 85 5.51 29.17 2.91
N PHE A 86 5.22 28.78 4.16
CA PHE A 86 5.22 29.68 5.33
C PHE A 86 6.43 29.50 6.23
N LEU A 87 7.46 28.77 5.78
CA LEU A 87 8.67 28.42 6.54
C LEU A 87 8.43 27.73 7.90
N GLY A 88 7.18 27.37 8.21
CA GLY A 88 6.75 26.67 9.42
C GLY A 88 6.72 25.15 9.25
N THR A 89 5.76 24.51 9.90
CA THR A 89 5.60 23.03 9.87
C THR A 89 4.72 22.54 8.73
N PHE A 90 3.88 23.41 8.16
CA PHE A 90 3.03 23.07 7.02
C PHE A 90 3.84 22.86 5.74
N ARG A 91 3.50 21.81 5.00
CA ARG A 91 4.20 21.35 3.80
C ARG A 91 3.20 21.03 2.70
N LEU A 92 3.51 21.45 1.48
CA LEU A 92 3.00 20.82 0.26
C LEU A 92 3.96 19.69 -0.11
N VAL A 93 3.40 18.52 -0.43
CA VAL A 93 4.18 17.32 -0.68
C VAL A 93 3.91 16.83 -2.10
N ALA A 94 4.98 16.60 -2.85
CA ALA A 94 4.92 15.97 -4.17
C ALA A 94 5.95 14.85 -4.25
N GLY A 95 5.67 13.77 -4.97
CA GLY A 95 6.62 12.67 -5.07
C GLY A 95 6.12 11.50 -5.87
N ALA A 96 6.70 10.34 -5.61
CA ALA A 96 6.27 9.07 -6.19
C ALA A 96 6.38 7.95 -5.15
N THR A 97 5.37 7.09 -5.14
CA THR A 97 5.38 5.84 -4.37
C THR A 97 5.78 4.67 -5.25
N PHE A 98 6.43 3.67 -4.65
CA PHE A 98 6.97 2.50 -5.32
C PHE A 98 6.46 1.20 -4.71
N THR A 99 6.51 0.12 -5.50
CA THR A 99 6.03 -1.22 -5.12
C THR A 99 4.54 -1.17 -4.79
N GLY A 100 3.66 -1.17 -5.79
CA GLY A 100 2.22 -0.94 -5.61
C GLY A 100 1.55 -1.92 -4.63
N SER A 101 0.54 -1.43 -3.92
CA SER A 101 -0.31 -2.25 -3.04
C SER A 101 -1.13 -3.26 -3.84
N SER A 102 -1.43 -4.41 -3.24
CA SER A 102 -2.26 -5.44 -3.85
C SER A 102 -3.15 -6.14 -2.84
N ALA A 103 -4.34 -6.53 -3.27
CA ALA A 103 -5.24 -7.42 -2.54
C ALA A 103 -5.58 -8.63 -3.43
N ALA A 104 -5.65 -9.81 -2.84
CA ALA A 104 -6.11 -11.01 -3.50
C ALA A 104 -7.10 -11.75 -2.60
N LEU A 105 -8.16 -12.28 -3.20
CA LEU A 105 -9.16 -13.10 -2.56
C LEU A 105 -9.38 -14.35 -3.40
N GLN A 106 -9.08 -15.50 -2.83
CA GLN A 106 -9.41 -16.79 -3.43
C GLN A 106 -10.59 -17.40 -2.68
N ALA A 107 -11.62 -17.78 -3.42
CA ALA A 107 -12.72 -18.59 -2.92
C ALA A 107 -12.60 -20.00 -3.51
N GLN A 108 -12.74 -21.02 -2.67
CA GLN A 108 -12.76 -22.41 -3.05
C GLN A 108 -13.88 -23.11 -2.29
N THR A 109 -14.72 -23.88 -2.97
CA THR A 109 -15.78 -24.66 -2.31
C THR A 109 -15.66 -26.15 -2.64
N THR A 110 -16.06 -27.00 -1.70
CA THR A 110 -16.13 -28.44 -1.93
C THR A 110 -17.38 -28.87 -2.66
N ASP A 111 -18.41 -28.03 -2.70
CA ASP A 111 -19.71 -28.28 -3.33
C ASP A 111 -20.45 -26.97 -3.69
N GLY A 112 -21.58 -27.08 -4.39
CA GLY A 112 -22.43 -25.93 -4.71
C GLY A 112 -22.06 -25.22 -6.02
N THR A 113 -22.54 -23.98 -6.14
CA THR A 113 -22.44 -23.18 -7.37
C THR A 113 -21.94 -21.78 -7.11
N VAL A 114 -21.33 -21.15 -8.13
CA VAL A 114 -20.91 -19.75 -8.12
C VAL A 114 -21.61 -19.02 -9.25
N THR A 115 -22.06 -17.79 -8.98
CA THR A 115 -22.63 -16.91 -10.01
C THR A 115 -21.58 -15.92 -10.47
N ILE A 116 -21.29 -15.89 -11.77
CA ILE A 116 -20.30 -15.01 -12.41
C ILE A 116 -20.99 -14.38 -13.63
N ASP A 117 -21.02 -13.05 -13.73
CA ASP A 117 -21.72 -12.33 -14.79
C ASP A 117 -23.18 -12.80 -15.01
N GLY A 118 -23.88 -13.07 -13.90
CA GLY A 118 -25.27 -13.56 -13.93
C GLY A 118 -25.46 -15.02 -14.38
N GLN A 119 -24.38 -15.75 -14.68
CA GLN A 119 -24.41 -17.17 -15.01
C GLN A 119 -23.94 -18.04 -13.86
N THR A 120 -24.60 -19.17 -13.65
CA THR A 120 -24.32 -20.11 -12.56
C THR A 120 -23.45 -21.27 -13.04
N PHE A 121 -22.31 -21.47 -12.37
CA PHE A 121 -21.35 -22.53 -12.66
C PHE A 121 -21.20 -23.47 -11.46
N SER A 122 -20.88 -24.73 -11.72
CA SER A 122 -20.51 -25.68 -10.66
C SER A 122 -19.21 -25.23 -10.02
N ALA A 123 -19.24 -25.06 -8.70
CA ALA A 123 -18.08 -24.62 -7.92
C ALA A 123 -17.42 -25.79 -7.16
N THR A 124 -18.05 -26.98 -7.17
CA THR A 124 -17.57 -28.21 -6.55
C THR A 124 -16.11 -28.54 -6.94
N GLY A 125 -15.20 -28.44 -5.97
CA GLY A 125 -13.78 -28.74 -6.16
C GLY A 125 -13.02 -27.69 -6.99
N ASN A 126 -13.65 -26.56 -7.29
CA ASN A 126 -13.10 -25.48 -8.10
C ASN A 126 -12.81 -24.23 -7.26
N SER A 127 -11.97 -23.35 -7.80
CA SER A 127 -11.62 -22.09 -7.14
C SER A 127 -11.68 -20.91 -8.11
N LEU A 128 -11.93 -19.73 -7.54
CA LEU A 128 -11.89 -18.46 -8.24
C LEU A 128 -10.99 -17.50 -7.45
N LEU A 129 -9.98 -16.96 -8.11
CA LEU A 129 -9.04 -15.98 -7.56
C LEU A 129 -9.33 -14.61 -8.17
N ALA A 130 -9.67 -13.64 -7.33
CA ALA A 130 -9.73 -12.23 -7.68
C ALA A 130 -8.48 -11.52 -7.15
N THR A 131 -7.79 -10.76 -8.00
CA THR A 131 -6.62 -9.95 -7.63
C THR A 131 -6.81 -8.51 -8.07
N ILE A 132 -6.57 -7.57 -7.17
CA ILE A 132 -6.51 -6.13 -7.44
C ILE A 132 -5.08 -5.67 -7.15
N LYS A 133 -4.42 -5.06 -8.13
CA LYS A 133 -3.03 -4.60 -8.01
C LYS A 133 -2.85 -3.18 -8.51
N TYR A 134 -2.34 -2.30 -7.65
CA TYR A 134 -1.93 -0.96 -8.06
C TYR A 134 -0.62 -0.97 -8.84
N PRO A 135 -0.36 0.05 -9.69
CA PRO A 135 0.89 0.18 -10.42
C PRO A 135 2.10 0.22 -9.50
N ASN A 136 3.23 -0.28 -9.98
CA ASN A 136 4.47 -0.28 -9.20
C ASN A 136 5.03 1.12 -8.93
N THR A 137 4.65 2.12 -9.73
CA THR A 137 5.06 3.51 -9.55
C THR A 137 3.84 4.37 -9.72
N MET A 138 3.59 5.24 -8.75
CA MET A 138 2.42 6.13 -8.72
C MET A 138 2.87 7.52 -8.29
N PRO A 139 2.56 8.59 -9.05
CA PRO A 139 2.70 9.95 -8.58
C PRO A 139 1.96 10.16 -7.27
N TYR A 140 2.52 10.99 -6.38
CA TYR A 140 1.96 11.34 -5.09
C TYR A 140 1.82 12.85 -4.95
N LEU A 141 0.68 13.29 -4.44
CA LEU A 141 0.43 14.68 -4.06
C LEU A 141 -0.24 14.70 -2.68
N GLY A 142 0.14 15.67 -1.85
CA GLY A 142 -0.45 15.80 -0.53
C GLY A 142 -0.07 17.08 0.18
N VAL A 143 -0.55 17.17 1.41
CA VAL A 143 -0.19 18.17 2.40
C VAL A 143 0.29 17.48 3.65
N GLY A 144 1.13 18.15 4.42
CA GLY A 144 1.57 17.59 5.68
C GLY A 144 2.00 18.63 6.69
N TRP A 145 2.19 18.18 7.92
CA TRP A 145 2.67 18.97 9.04
C TRP A 145 3.89 18.28 9.64
N GLY A 146 4.86 19.08 10.09
CA GLY A 146 6.00 18.62 10.86
C GLY A 146 7.21 18.20 10.04
N HIS A 147 7.90 17.15 10.51
CA HIS A 147 9.28 16.78 10.14
C HIS A 147 10.33 17.85 10.48
N GLY A 148 11.59 17.41 10.63
CA GLY A 148 12.71 18.25 11.03
C GLY A 148 12.90 19.47 10.13
N ARG A 149 13.22 20.61 10.73
CA ARG A 149 13.50 21.88 10.03
C ARG A 149 15.01 22.04 9.87
N PHE A 150 15.40 22.77 8.84
CA PHE A 150 16.80 23.07 8.56
C PHE A 150 17.45 23.73 9.78
N ASN A 151 18.61 23.20 10.20
CA ASN A 151 19.36 23.63 11.38
C ASN A 151 18.57 23.63 12.71
N GLN A 152 17.56 22.78 12.85
CA GLN A 152 16.81 22.62 14.10
C GLN A 152 16.81 21.16 14.56
N PRO A 153 17.76 20.76 15.43
CA PRO A 153 17.77 19.42 15.99
C PRO A 153 16.65 19.23 17.01
N GLY A 154 16.20 17.98 17.17
CA GLY A 154 15.22 17.61 18.18
C GLY A 154 14.16 16.61 17.69
N TRP A 155 13.21 16.30 18.57
CA TRP A 155 12.08 15.43 18.26
C TRP A 155 11.14 16.08 17.24
N THR A 156 10.62 15.24 16.36
CA THR A 156 9.72 15.63 15.28
C THR A 156 8.52 14.71 15.25
N PHE A 157 7.36 15.29 15.00
CA PHE A 157 6.12 14.58 14.75
C PHE A 157 5.64 14.97 13.35
N GLY A 158 4.94 14.07 12.68
CA GLY A 158 4.45 14.32 11.34
C GLY A 158 3.05 13.74 11.11
N LEU A 159 2.31 14.45 10.27
CA LEU A 159 1.04 14.02 9.69
C LEU A 159 1.10 14.34 8.20
N ASP A 160 0.86 13.35 7.34
CA ASP A 160 0.71 13.53 5.90
C ASP A 160 -0.70 13.07 5.49
N LEU A 161 -1.37 13.91 4.70
CA LEU A 161 -2.64 13.63 4.03
C LEU A 161 -2.43 13.83 2.54
N GLY A 162 -2.65 12.79 1.74
CA GLY A 162 -2.45 12.90 0.31
C GLY A 162 -3.08 11.76 -0.46
N VAL A 163 -2.68 11.67 -1.72
CA VAL A 163 -3.17 10.68 -2.67
C VAL A 163 -2.04 10.16 -3.54
N SER A 164 -2.03 8.85 -3.77
CA SER A 164 -1.24 8.24 -4.83
C SER A 164 -2.13 8.03 -6.06
N ILE A 165 -1.67 8.44 -7.22
CA ILE A 165 -2.43 8.41 -8.46
C ILE A 165 -1.97 7.24 -9.32
N GLY A 166 -2.87 6.32 -9.63
CA GLY A 166 -2.60 5.15 -10.45
C GLY A 166 -3.82 4.25 -10.58
N LYS A 167 -4.01 3.70 -11.77
CA LYS A 167 -5.13 2.80 -12.05
C LYS A 167 -4.84 1.39 -11.53
N PRO A 168 -5.67 0.82 -10.66
CA PRO A 168 -5.53 -0.57 -10.28
C PRO A 168 -5.85 -1.47 -11.47
N LYS A 169 -5.17 -2.62 -11.56
CA LYS A 169 -5.49 -3.71 -12.47
C LYS A 169 -6.24 -4.79 -11.71
N VAL A 170 -7.36 -5.24 -12.27
CA VAL A 170 -8.11 -6.40 -11.82
C VAL A 170 -7.71 -7.63 -12.64
N THR A 171 -7.68 -8.78 -11.99
CA THR A 171 -7.52 -10.08 -12.65
C THR A 171 -8.37 -11.10 -11.94
N LEU A 172 -9.23 -11.78 -12.69
CA LEU A 172 -10.03 -12.92 -12.25
C LEU A 172 -9.47 -14.19 -12.88
N THR A 173 -9.31 -15.25 -12.09
CA THR A 173 -8.75 -16.52 -12.58
C THR A 173 -9.50 -17.69 -11.95
N GLY A 174 -10.15 -18.50 -12.78
CA GLY A 174 -10.78 -19.75 -12.36
C GLY A 174 -9.81 -20.94 -12.38
N SER A 175 -10.09 -21.96 -11.59
CA SER A 175 -9.42 -23.27 -11.69
C SER A 175 -9.74 -23.96 -13.01
N GLY A 176 -8.90 -24.94 -13.42
CA GLY A 176 -9.07 -25.65 -14.69
C GLY A 176 -10.45 -26.31 -14.87
N GLY A 177 -11.01 -26.89 -13.80
CA GLY A 177 -12.36 -27.48 -13.84
C GLY A 177 -13.49 -26.44 -13.95
N LEU A 178 -13.28 -25.21 -13.47
CA LEU A 178 -14.23 -24.11 -13.67
C LEU A 178 -14.18 -23.61 -15.11
N LEU A 179 -12.97 -23.40 -15.63
CA LEU A 179 -12.76 -22.89 -17.00
C LEU A 179 -13.19 -23.89 -18.09
N ALA A 180 -13.24 -25.18 -17.77
CA ALA A 180 -13.73 -26.23 -18.67
C ALA A 180 -15.25 -26.22 -18.85
N GLN A 181 -16.00 -25.52 -17.99
CA GLN A 181 -17.46 -25.44 -18.10
C GLN A 181 -17.85 -24.51 -19.26
N PRO A 182 -18.87 -24.86 -20.07
CA PRO A 182 -19.32 -24.03 -21.18
C PRO A 182 -19.68 -22.61 -20.72
N GLY A 183 -19.12 -21.60 -21.38
CA GLY A 183 -19.39 -20.18 -21.08
C GLY A 183 -18.60 -19.58 -19.92
N ALA A 184 -17.98 -20.38 -19.04
CA ALA A 184 -17.30 -19.90 -17.84
C ALA A 184 -16.16 -18.91 -18.13
N SER A 185 -15.33 -19.22 -19.12
CA SER A 185 -14.23 -18.32 -19.52
C SER A 185 -14.73 -16.96 -20.02
N ALA A 186 -15.84 -16.93 -20.76
CA ALA A 186 -16.43 -15.69 -21.26
C ALA A 186 -17.08 -14.87 -20.14
N ALA A 187 -17.80 -15.54 -19.23
CA ALA A 187 -18.41 -14.92 -18.05
C ALA A 187 -17.34 -14.32 -17.12
N ILE A 188 -16.25 -15.05 -16.83
CA ILE A 188 -15.14 -14.52 -16.02
C ILE A 188 -14.51 -13.30 -16.69
N ALA A 189 -14.28 -13.33 -18.00
CA ALA A 189 -13.71 -12.20 -18.72
C ALA A 189 -14.66 -10.99 -18.78
N ALA A 190 -15.98 -11.21 -18.77
CA ALA A 190 -16.98 -10.15 -18.73
C ALA A 190 -17.07 -9.53 -17.33
N GLU A 191 -17.10 -10.36 -16.29
CA GLU A 191 -17.06 -9.92 -14.88
C GLU A 191 -15.76 -9.15 -14.59
N GLU A 192 -14.60 -9.62 -15.08
CA GLU A 192 -13.33 -8.91 -14.92
C GLU A 192 -13.38 -7.50 -15.54
N ARG A 193 -13.94 -7.37 -16.75
CA ARG A 193 -14.11 -6.07 -17.41
C ARG A 193 -15.03 -5.15 -16.62
N LYS A 194 -16.16 -5.66 -16.14
CA LYS A 194 -17.11 -4.90 -15.33
C LYS A 194 -16.46 -4.37 -14.04
N VAL A 195 -15.78 -5.23 -13.30
CA VAL A 195 -15.09 -4.83 -12.06
C VAL A 195 -13.93 -3.87 -12.36
N GLN A 196 -13.22 -4.07 -13.47
CA GLN A 196 -12.18 -3.13 -13.91
C GLN A 196 -12.78 -1.75 -14.23
N ASP A 197 -13.92 -1.69 -14.92
CA ASP A 197 -14.60 -0.43 -15.26
C ASP A 197 -15.09 0.31 -14.00
N ASP A 198 -15.62 -0.41 -13.02
CA ASP A 198 -16.03 0.15 -11.72
C ASP A 198 -14.82 0.75 -10.97
N LEU A 199 -13.69 0.03 -10.95
CA LEU A 199 -12.46 0.46 -10.30
C LEU A 199 -11.65 1.48 -11.11
N ASP A 200 -11.97 1.69 -12.38
CA ASP A 200 -11.31 2.69 -13.22
C ASP A 200 -11.61 4.12 -12.73
N SER A 201 -12.66 4.29 -11.93
CA SER A 201 -12.94 5.51 -11.18
C SER A 201 -12.00 5.72 -9.98
N ALA A 202 -11.49 4.63 -9.39
CA ALA A 202 -10.58 4.63 -8.24
C ALA A 202 -9.11 4.86 -8.63
N LYS A 203 -8.85 5.83 -9.52
CA LYS A 203 -7.48 6.21 -9.94
C LYS A 203 -6.67 6.86 -8.82
N VAL A 204 -7.32 7.17 -7.71
CA VAL A 204 -6.79 7.93 -6.59
C VAL A 204 -6.86 7.05 -5.36
N LEU A 205 -5.70 6.72 -4.80
CA LEU A 205 -5.58 5.96 -3.56
C LEU A 205 -5.30 6.94 -2.41
N PRO A 206 -6.23 7.14 -1.47
CA PRO A 206 -6.01 8.00 -0.31
C PRO A 206 -4.88 7.48 0.57
N VAL A 207 -4.04 8.41 1.02
CA VAL A 207 -2.89 8.14 1.87
C VAL A 207 -2.94 9.01 3.11
N ILE A 208 -2.91 8.34 4.27
CA ILE A 208 -2.84 9.00 5.58
C ILE A 208 -1.66 8.37 6.30
N LYS A 209 -0.75 9.20 6.82
CA LYS A 209 0.43 8.75 7.55
C LYS A 209 0.66 9.62 8.77
N VAL A 210 1.09 9.00 9.86
CA VAL A 210 1.63 9.66 11.05
C VAL A 210 3.07 9.20 11.26
N SER A 211 3.91 10.09 11.78
CA SER A 211 5.32 9.78 12.02
C SER A 211 5.86 10.39 13.29
N VAL A 212 6.86 9.74 13.88
CA VAL A 212 7.65 10.26 15.00
C VAL A 212 9.13 9.98 14.73
N GLY A 213 9.99 10.95 15.02
CA GLY A 213 11.41 10.82 14.73
C GLY A 213 12.27 11.89 15.37
N TYR A 214 13.54 11.88 15.02
CA TYR A 214 14.54 12.82 15.52
C TYR A 214 15.30 13.45 14.37
N ASN A 215 15.51 14.76 14.45
CA ASN A 215 16.34 15.55 13.53
C ASN A 215 17.67 15.87 14.20
N PHE A 216 18.79 15.60 13.53
CA PHE A 216 20.15 15.78 14.04
C PHE A 216 20.74 17.15 13.70
#